data_AF-A0A6B3ES23-F1
#
_entry.id   AF-A0A6B3ES23-F1
#
_cell.length_a   1.000
_cell.length_b   1.000
_cell.length_c   1.000
_cell.angle_alpha   90.00
_cell.angle_beta   90.00
_cell.angle_gamma   90.00
#
_symmetry.space_group_name_H-M   'P 1'
#
loop_
_entity.id
_entity.type
_entity.pdbx_description
1 polymer ?
#
loop_
_entity_poly.entity_id
_entity_poly.type
_entity_poly.pdbx_seq_one_letter_code
_entity_poly.pdbx_strand_id
1 'polypeptide(L)' 'NEAKAQGFTPDNFSIMPFDGGFNGAASQTAALTAFNGVLRSTFGWSEATAYAHEGFSGMNGRSDTGEYFN' A
#
# COMPACT_ATOMS: atom_id res chain seq x y z
N ASN A 1 -7.71 4.52 9.68
CA ASN A 1 -8.37 5.58 10.49
C ASN A 1 -7.98 5.56 11.96
N GLU A 2 -7.76 4.38 12.56
CA GLU A 2 -7.40 4.28 13.98
C GLU A 2 -6.14 5.08 14.37
N ALA A 3 -5.05 4.99 13.59
CA ALA A 3 -3.84 5.77 13.84
C ALA A 3 -4.12 7.29 13.95
N LYS A 4 -4.89 7.84 12.99
CA LYS A 4 -5.32 9.25 13.02
C LYS A 4 -6.14 9.56 14.27
N ALA A 5 -7.08 8.69 14.64
CA ALA A 5 -7.93 8.90 15.81
C ALA A 5 -7.11 8.97 17.11
N GLN A 6 -5.97 8.29 17.15
CA GLN A 6 -5.03 8.31 18.27
C GLN A 6 -4.03 9.48 18.19
N GLY A 7 -4.14 10.38 17.20
CA GLY A 7 -3.20 11.48 16.98
C GLY A 7 -1.82 11.02 16.50
N PHE A 8 -1.71 9.77 16.06
CA PHE A 8 -0.47 9.18 15.58
C PHE A 8 -0.42 9.22 14.05
N THR A 9 0.71 9.70 13.55
CA THR A 9 1.03 9.74 12.13
C THR A 9 2.27 8.88 11.89
N PRO A 10 2.10 7.62 11.46
CA PRO A 10 3.20 6.78 11.01
C PRO A 10 4.05 7.45 9.92
N ASP A 11 5.37 7.31 10.03
CA ASP A 11 6.31 7.73 8.99
C ASP A 11 6.14 6.92 7.69
N ASN A 12 5.69 5.66 7.81
CA ASN A 12 5.40 4.81 6.66
C ASN A 12 4.26 3.83 6.95
N PHE A 13 3.39 3.65 5.95
CA PHE A 13 2.38 2.61 5.93
C PHE A 13 2.65 1.66 4.77
N SER A 14 2.93 0.39 5.06
CA SER A 14 3.17 -0.60 4.00
C SER A 14 1.98 -1.54 3.82
N ILE A 15 1.63 -1.82 2.57
CA ILE A 15 0.70 -2.90 2.20
C ILE A 15 1.45 -4.11 1.61
N MET A 16 0.86 -5.29 1.72
CA MET A 16 1.32 -6.54 1.09
C MET A 16 0.31 -6.96 0.02
N PRO A 17 0.43 -6.47 -1.23
CA PRO A 17 -0.57 -6.72 -2.26
C PRO A 17 -0.31 -8.04 -3.02
N PHE A 18 0.13 -9.08 -2.32
CA PHE A 18 0.40 -10.43 -2.86
C PHE A 18 -0.43 -11.48 -2.10
N ASP A 19 -0.25 -12.77 -2.44
CA ASP A 19 -0.93 -13.91 -1.80
C ASP A 19 -2.46 -13.87 -1.94
N GLY A 20 -2.92 -13.55 -3.15
CA GLY A 20 -4.35 -13.62 -3.51
C GLY A 20 -5.15 -12.37 -3.17
N GLY A 21 -4.50 -11.29 -2.70
CA GLY A 21 -5.14 -9.99 -2.50
C GLY A 21 -5.35 -9.21 -3.80
N PHE A 22 -4.34 -9.14 -4.66
CA PHE A 22 -4.39 -8.42 -5.95
C PHE A 22 -3.56 -9.18 -7.00
N ASN A 23 -4.24 -9.94 -7.86
CA ASN A 23 -3.55 -10.83 -8.79
C ASN A 23 -2.93 -10.07 -9.98
N GLY A 24 -1.61 -10.16 -10.09
CA GLY A 24 -0.82 -9.63 -11.21
C GLY A 24 -0.46 -8.14 -11.11
N ALA A 25 0.63 -7.76 -11.78
CA ALA A 25 1.27 -6.45 -11.64
C ALA A 25 0.32 -5.25 -11.80
N ALA A 26 -0.61 -5.30 -12.77
CA ALA A 26 -1.58 -4.23 -12.98
C ALA A 26 -2.53 -4.05 -11.78
N SER A 27 -2.99 -5.14 -11.17
CA SER A 27 -3.89 -5.09 -10.00
C SER A 27 -3.15 -4.58 -8.76
N GLN A 28 -1.86 -4.89 -8.63
CA GLN A 28 -1.03 -4.44 -7.51
C GLN A 28 -0.70 -2.97 -7.60
N THR A 29 -0.35 -2.49 -8.79
CA THR A 29 -0.18 -1.04 -9.04
C THR A 29 -1.48 -0.28 -8.75
N ALA A 30 -2.63 -0.82 -9.17
CA ALA A 30 -3.92 -0.22 -8.87
C ALA A 30 -4.21 -0.20 -7.36
N ALA A 31 -3.81 -1.24 -6.62
CA ALA A 31 -3.95 -1.28 -5.16
C ALA A 31 -3.11 -0.20 -4.47
N LEU A 32 -1.87 0.02 -4.90
CA LEU A 32 -1.01 1.10 -4.41
C LEU A 32 -1.63 2.48 -4.71
N THR A 33 -2.05 2.71 -5.95
CA THR A 33 -2.73 3.98 -6.31
C THR A 33 -4.00 4.21 -5.48
N ALA A 34 -4.80 3.17 -5.22
CA ALA A 34 -5.97 3.27 -4.36
C ALA A 34 -5.59 3.54 -2.89
N PHE A 35 -4.50 2.94 -2.42
CA PHE A 35 -4.00 3.13 -1.07
C PHE A 35 -3.53 4.56 -0.81
N ASN A 36 -2.87 5.19 -1.79
CA ASN A 36 -2.58 6.62 -1.77
C ASN A 36 -3.85 7.46 -1.53
N GLY A 37 -4.93 7.14 -2.24
CA GLY A 37 -6.23 7.80 -2.08
C GLY A 37 -6.79 7.68 -0.66
N VAL A 38 -6.63 6.52 -0.02
CA VAL A 38 -7.02 6.29 1.38
C VAL A 38 -6.20 7.16 2.34
N LEU A 39 -4.88 7.24 2.17
CA LEU A 39 -4.02 8.09 3.00
C LEU A 39 -4.40 9.57 2.86
N ARG A 40 -4.65 10.03 1.64
CA ARG A 40 -5.10 11.41 1.37
C ARG A 40 -6.44 11.70 2.03
N SER A 41 -7.42 10.83 1.87
CA SER A 41 -8.75 11.00 2.51
C SER A 41 -8.65 10.98 4.03
N THR A 42 -7.79 10.11 4.57
CA THR A 42 -7.60 9.97 6.02
C THR A 42 -6.91 11.21 6.59
N PHE A 43 -5.76 11.62 6.06
CA PHE A 43 -4.90 12.63 6.69
C PHE A 43 -4.99 14.03 6.06
N GLY A 44 -5.71 14.20 4.95
CA GLY A 44 -5.79 15.48 4.24
C GLY A 44 -4.50 15.84 3.50
N TRP A 45 -3.65 14.86 3.22
CA TRP A 45 -2.35 15.07 2.60
C TRP A 45 -2.41 15.38 1.10
N SER A 46 -1.35 16.02 0.63
CA SER A 46 -1.06 16.08 -0.80
C SER A 46 -0.73 14.67 -1.33
N GLU A 47 -0.88 14.46 -2.63
CA GLU A 47 -0.51 13.19 -3.28
C GLU A 47 0.97 12.84 -3.08
N ALA A 48 1.87 13.83 -3.22
CA ALA A 48 3.31 13.64 -3.01
C ALA A 48 3.64 13.26 -1.55
N THR A 49 2.98 13.90 -0.58
CA THR A 49 3.13 13.54 0.83
C THR A 49 2.59 12.13 1.08
N ALA A 50 1.44 11.77 0.53
CA ALA A 50 0.90 10.43 0.70
C ALA A 50 1.82 9.34 0.12
N TYR A 51 2.43 9.56 -1.05
CA TYR A 51 3.42 8.63 -1.61
C TYR A 51 4.70 8.54 -0.77
N ALA A 52 5.13 9.63 -0.14
CA ALA A 52 6.30 9.60 0.76
C ALA A 52 6.07 8.79 2.04
N HIS A 53 4.81 8.59 2.44
CA HIS A 53 4.39 7.78 3.58
C HIS A 53 3.81 6.42 3.17
N GLU A 54 3.82 6.09 1.88
CA GLU A 54 3.31 4.83 1.33
C GLU A 54 4.47 3.88 1.03
N GLY A 55 4.33 2.64 1.49
CA GLY A 55 5.29 1.57 1.27
C GLY A 55 4.66 0.34 0.62
N PHE A 56 5.48 -0.39 -0.12
CA PHE A 56 5.16 -1.70 -0.65
C PHE A 56 6.08 -2.74 0.02
N SER A 57 5.48 -3.77 0.59
CA SER A 57 6.20 -4.98 0.96
C SER A 57 5.85 -6.05 -0.05
N GLY A 58 6.87 -6.54 -0.76
CA GLY A 58 6.75 -7.61 -1.74
C GLY A 58 7.42 -8.90 -1.28
N MET A 59 7.16 -9.96 -2.03
CA MET A 59 7.77 -11.27 -1.84
C MET A 59 8.62 -11.59 -3.07
N ASN A 60 9.93 -11.75 -2.90
CA ASN A 60 10.82 -12.07 -4.02
C ASN A 60 10.58 -13.51 -4.49
N GLY A 61 10.55 -13.72 -5.81
CA GLY A 61 10.32 -15.05 -6.37
C GLY A 61 8.84 -15.41 -6.41
N ARG A 62 8.48 -16.61 -5.91
CA ARG A 62 7.12 -17.14 -5.98
C ARG A 62 6.37 -16.90 -4.67
N SER A 63 5.22 -16.24 -4.72
CA SER A 63 4.31 -16.07 -3.59
C SER A 63 3.70 -17.41 -3.15
N ASP A 64 3.08 -17.48 -1.97
CA ASP A 64 2.42 -18.69 -1.46
C ASP A 64 1.25 -19.12 -2.37
N THR A 65 0.64 -18.17 -3.10
CA THR A 65 -0.39 -18.43 -4.13
C THR A 65 0.15 -18.67 -5.54
N GLY A 66 1.47 -18.51 -5.73
CA GLY A 66 2.14 -18.80 -7.00
C GLY A 66 2.31 -17.63 -7.96
N GLU A 67 2.13 -16.39 -7.51
CA GLU A 67 2.49 -15.19 -8.27
C GLU A 67 4.03 -15.09 -8.36
N TYR A 68 4.56 -14.61 -9.49
CA TYR A 68 6.01 -14.48 -9.68
C TYR A 68 6.42 -13.02 -9.83
N PHE A 69 7.37 -12.60 -8.99
CA PHE A 69 7.93 -11.25 -8.96
C PHE A 69 9.43 -11.30 -9.25
N ASN A 70 9.87 -10.49 -10.23
CA ASN A 70 11.22 -10.46 -10.76
C ASN A 70 11.74 -9.04 -10.94
#